data_AF-A0AA43D5Y5-F1
#
_entry.id   AF-A0AA43D5Y5-F1
#
_cell.length_a   1.000
_cell.length_b   1.000
_cell.length_c   1.000
_cell.angle_alpha   90.00
_cell.angle_beta   90.00
_cell.angle_gamma   90.00
#
_symmetry.space_group_name_H-M   'P 1'
#
loop_
_entity.id
_entity.type
_entity.pdbx_description
1 polymer ?
#
loop_
_entity_poly.entity_id
_entity_poly.type
_entity_poly.pdbx_seq_one_letter_code
_entity_poly.pdbx_strand_id
1 'polypeptide(L)'
;MLRKLVFVIPMAAIIAGCGTKEKEMLQSQVDSLRVELETSQAMAQTLTEVGAMMDSIDASRQLLRVNMVEGTTYSDYKSRMQDINAYVKETQTKIDDLEKTLKTSKANANAFSKTIKKLKADLETKTQEIAALQEQVDRYRNENQNLITTVGMQEAELTDKSIEIETKTQELALIEARVQEIMIQSKMSEADAYYARGQAVEEAAARTKLAPRKKKETLREAVELYKKALSLGKTEAQERITALESKL
;
A
#
# COMPACT_ATOMS: atom_id res chain seq x y z
N MET A 1 73.19 -55.49 92.29
CA MET A 1 72.31 -54.38 92.71
C MET A 1 72.09 -53.44 91.52
N LEU A 2 70.83 -53.04 91.30
CA LEU A 2 70.28 -51.83 90.63
C LEU A 2 71.17 -51.08 89.60
N ARG A 3 70.71 -50.66 88.41
CA ARG A 3 69.38 -50.13 88.04
C ARG A 3 69.25 -49.93 86.52
N LYS A 4 68.06 -50.28 86.01
CA LYS A 4 67.37 -49.87 84.76
C LYS A 4 67.72 -48.47 84.21
N LEU A 5 67.76 -48.28 82.88
CA LEU A 5 66.66 -47.83 81.98
C LEU A 5 67.20 -47.20 80.67
N VAL A 6 66.39 -47.32 79.60
CA VAL A 6 66.36 -46.52 78.35
C VAL A 6 67.28 -46.95 77.19
N PHE A 7 66.72 -47.68 76.21
CA PHE A 7 66.51 -47.17 74.85
C PHE A 7 65.65 -48.19 74.07
N VAL A 8 64.33 -48.05 74.20
CA VAL A 8 63.33 -48.59 73.28
C VAL A 8 62.93 -47.43 72.36
N ILE A 9 62.56 -47.78 71.13
CA ILE A 9 61.94 -46.98 70.05
C ILE A 9 62.89 -46.78 68.85
N PRO A 10 62.88 -47.70 67.87
CA PRO A 10 63.14 -47.34 66.49
C PRO A 10 61.87 -46.71 65.89
N MET A 11 62.06 -45.61 65.18
CA MET A 11 61.34 -45.35 63.93
C MET A 11 59.79 -45.23 63.98
N ALA A 12 59.25 -44.45 64.92
CA ALA A 12 57.90 -43.86 64.76
C ALA A 12 57.81 -42.80 63.61
N ALA A 13 58.81 -42.74 62.72
CA ALA A 13 58.91 -41.79 61.63
C ALA A 13 58.37 -42.30 60.28
N ILE A 14 57.96 -43.57 60.18
CA ILE A 14 57.48 -44.16 58.90
C ILE A 14 55.96 -43.98 58.72
N ILE A 15 55.20 -43.69 59.78
CA ILE A 15 53.72 -43.62 59.71
C ILE A 15 53.21 -42.18 59.46
N ALA A 16 54.05 -41.15 59.64
CA ALA A 16 53.68 -39.75 59.40
C ALA A 16 53.76 -39.31 57.92
N GLY A 17 54.35 -40.12 57.03
CA GLY A 17 54.60 -39.77 55.62
C GLY A 17 53.59 -40.31 54.60
N CYS A 18 52.70 -41.23 54.98
CA CYS A 18 51.74 -41.85 54.06
C CYS A 18 50.37 -41.14 53.98
N GLY A 19 50.00 -40.32 54.98
CA GLY A 19 48.70 -39.62 54.99
C GLY A 19 48.68 -38.25 54.29
N THR A 20 49.84 -37.66 53.99
CA THR A 20 49.93 -36.32 53.38
C THR A 20 49.71 -36.35 51.88
N LYS A 21 50.24 -37.36 51.17
CA LYS A 21 50.04 -37.52 49.72
C LYS A 21 48.60 -37.84 49.33
N GLU A 22 47.93 -38.71 50.07
CA GLU A 22 46.50 -39.00 49.84
C GLU A 22 45.64 -37.76 50.11
N LYS A 23 45.95 -37.01 51.17
CA LYS A 23 45.26 -35.77 51.48
C LYS A 23 45.45 -34.71 50.40
N GLU A 24 46.67 -34.52 49.89
CA GLU A 24 46.96 -33.61 48.77
C GLU A 24 46.26 -34.03 47.48
N MET A 25 46.24 -35.34 47.16
CA MET A 25 45.47 -35.85 46.01
C MET A 25 43.98 -35.61 46.17
N LEU A 26 43.41 -35.93 47.33
CA LEU A 26 41.99 -35.71 47.62
C LEU A 26 41.64 -34.21 47.55
N GLN A 27 42.52 -33.35 48.05
CA GLN A 27 42.32 -31.90 48.02
C GLN A 27 42.37 -31.37 46.58
N SER A 28 43.31 -31.84 45.75
CA SER A 28 43.35 -31.51 44.32
C SER A 28 42.13 -32.00 43.55
N GLN A 29 41.58 -33.16 43.91
CA GLN A 29 40.35 -33.68 43.30
C GLN A 29 39.13 -32.86 43.72
N VAL A 30 39.03 -32.49 45.00
CA VAL A 30 37.95 -31.62 45.49
C VAL A 30 38.01 -30.25 44.82
N ASP A 31 39.20 -29.68 44.66
CA ASP A 31 39.38 -28.39 43.97
C ASP A 31 39.01 -28.50 42.48
N SER A 32 39.45 -29.58 41.80
CA SER A 32 39.04 -29.86 40.42
C SER A 32 37.52 -30.03 40.29
N LEU A 33 36.89 -30.78 41.20
CA LEU A 33 35.44 -31.02 41.18
C LEU A 33 34.65 -29.75 41.50
N ARG A 34 35.18 -28.86 42.35
CA ARG A 34 34.57 -27.54 42.62
C ARG A 34 34.58 -26.66 41.38
N VAL A 35 35.73 -26.55 40.71
CA VAL A 35 35.85 -25.78 39.46
C VAL A 35 34.92 -26.34 38.39
N GLU A 36 34.80 -27.67 38.30
CA GLU A 36 33.93 -28.33 37.34
C GLU A 36 32.44 -28.13 37.66
N LEU A 37 32.06 -28.16 38.93
CA LEU A 37 30.71 -27.86 39.40
C LEU A 37 30.32 -26.40 39.12
N GLU A 38 31.19 -25.45 39.43
CA GLU A 38 30.97 -24.02 39.14
C GLU A 38 30.82 -23.79 37.63
N THR A 39 31.70 -24.40 36.81
CA THR A 39 31.62 -24.30 35.34
C THR A 39 30.31 -24.90 34.81
N SER A 40 29.90 -26.05 35.36
CA SER A 40 28.62 -26.69 34.99
C SER A 40 27.41 -25.83 35.37
N GLN A 41 27.43 -25.19 36.54
CA GLN A 41 26.35 -24.29 36.97
C GLN A 41 26.27 -23.04 36.09
N ALA A 42 27.41 -22.42 35.77
CA ALA A 42 27.48 -21.25 34.89
C ALA A 42 26.98 -21.58 33.47
N MET A 43 27.35 -22.74 32.91
CA MET A 43 26.83 -23.20 31.62
C MET A 43 25.32 -23.43 31.66
N ALA A 44 24.79 -24.05 32.72
CA ALA A 44 23.35 -24.27 32.86
C ALA A 44 22.58 -22.94 32.93
N GLN A 45 23.08 -21.97 33.70
CA GLN A 45 22.47 -20.64 33.80
C GLN A 45 22.48 -19.91 32.46
N THR A 46 23.61 -19.92 31.76
CA THR A 46 23.73 -19.28 30.44
C THR A 46 22.81 -19.94 29.40
N LEU A 47 22.63 -21.26 29.46
CA LEU A 47 21.66 -21.97 28.61
C LEU A 47 20.22 -21.54 28.88
N THR A 48 19.85 -21.32 30.15
CA THR A 48 18.54 -20.78 30.52
C THR A 48 18.34 -19.38 29.97
N GLU A 49 19.36 -18.51 30.08
CA GLU A 49 19.32 -17.16 29.51
C GLU A 49 19.17 -17.19 27.99
N VAL A 50 19.93 -18.04 27.30
CA VAL A 50 19.83 -18.23 25.84
C VAL A 50 18.42 -18.71 25.45
N GLY A 51 17.82 -19.61 26.23
CA GLY A 51 16.44 -20.04 26.03
C GLY A 51 15.44 -18.89 26.15
N ALA A 52 15.54 -18.07 27.20
CA ALA A 52 14.66 -16.92 27.37
C ALA A 52 14.81 -15.88 26.25
N MET A 53 16.04 -15.67 25.74
CA MET A 53 16.27 -14.80 24.58
C MET A 53 15.69 -15.40 23.30
N MET A 54 15.80 -16.72 23.08
CA MET A 54 15.16 -17.42 21.96
C MET A 54 13.64 -17.23 21.98
N ASP A 55 13.01 -17.36 23.15
CA ASP A 55 11.57 -17.15 23.32
C ASP A 55 11.18 -15.70 23.03
N SER A 56 12.01 -14.74 23.44
CA SER A 56 11.81 -13.31 23.16
C SER A 56 11.92 -12.99 21.66
N ILE A 57 12.88 -13.62 20.96
CA ILE A 57 13.01 -13.54 19.49
C ILE A 57 11.74 -14.11 18.83
N ASP A 58 11.25 -15.26 19.29
CA ASP A 58 10.06 -15.89 18.74
C ASP A 58 8.80 -15.05 18.92
N ALA A 59 8.56 -14.53 20.13
CA ALA A 59 7.43 -13.68 20.42
C ALA A 59 7.45 -12.41 19.55
N SER A 60 8.61 -11.77 19.46
CA SER A 60 8.78 -10.53 18.68
C SER A 60 8.61 -10.78 17.17
N ARG A 61 9.17 -11.87 16.65
CA ARG A 61 9.00 -12.28 15.24
C ARG A 61 7.54 -12.59 14.92
N GLN A 62 6.83 -13.30 15.81
CA GLN A 62 5.41 -13.61 15.61
C GLN A 62 4.56 -12.34 15.60
N LEU A 63 4.85 -11.39 16.48
CA LEU A 63 4.20 -10.08 16.46
C LEU A 63 4.48 -9.32 15.16
N LEU A 64 5.71 -9.37 14.63
CA LEU A 64 5.99 -8.75 13.32
C LEU A 64 5.16 -9.37 12.20
N ARG A 65 4.99 -10.68 12.21
CA ARG A 65 4.18 -11.38 11.21
C ARG A 65 2.70 -10.99 11.29
N VAL A 66 2.14 -10.90 12.50
CA VAL A 66 0.75 -10.45 12.71
C VAL A 66 0.58 -9.00 12.26
N ASN A 67 1.48 -8.11 12.68
CA ASN A 67 1.46 -6.71 12.31
C ASN A 67 1.63 -6.47 10.80
N MET A 68 2.34 -7.35 10.09
CA MET A 68 2.41 -7.30 8.62
C MET A 68 1.06 -7.61 7.96
N VAL A 69 0.26 -8.51 8.55
CA VAL A 69 -1.06 -8.89 8.02
C VAL A 69 -2.13 -7.86 8.39
N GLU A 70 -2.12 -7.39 9.63
CA GLU A 70 -3.11 -6.42 10.15
C GLU A 70 -2.80 -4.97 9.75
N GLY A 71 -1.57 -4.71 9.31
CA GLY A 71 -1.07 -3.38 8.97
C GLY A 71 -0.46 -2.68 10.18
N THR A 72 0.76 -2.18 10.02
CA THR A 72 1.48 -1.36 11.02
C THR A 72 2.30 -0.30 10.32
N THR A 73 2.75 0.72 11.05
CA THR A 73 3.62 1.74 10.45
C THR A 73 5.01 1.15 10.18
N TYR A 74 5.68 1.64 9.12
CA TYR A 74 7.05 1.23 8.82
C TYR A 74 8.02 1.56 9.96
N SER A 75 7.79 2.65 10.70
CA SER A 75 8.63 3.01 11.86
C SER A 75 8.53 1.98 12.97
N ASP A 76 7.32 1.49 13.25
CA ASP A 76 7.09 0.48 14.30
C ASP A 76 7.74 -0.85 13.91
N TYR A 77 7.60 -1.25 12.64
CA TYR A 77 8.29 -2.43 12.11
C TYR A 77 9.82 -2.30 12.22
N LYS A 78 10.38 -1.16 11.78
CA LYS A 78 11.82 -0.91 11.81
C LYS A 78 12.38 -0.96 13.23
N SER A 79 11.71 -0.32 14.19
CA SER A 79 12.12 -0.32 15.60
C SER A 79 12.14 -1.74 16.15
N ARG A 80 11.04 -2.49 15.98
CA ARG A 80 10.95 -3.89 16.43
C ARG A 80 11.99 -4.78 15.76
N MET A 81 12.30 -4.51 14.49
CA MET A 81 13.35 -5.25 13.81
C MET A 81 14.75 -4.95 14.38
N GLN A 82 15.03 -3.71 14.76
CA GLN A 82 16.30 -3.38 15.42
C GLN A 82 16.44 -4.13 16.75
N ASP A 83 15.38 -4.19 17.55
CA ASP A 83 15.38 -4.90 18.83
C ASP A 83 15.63 -6.40 18.65
N ILE A 84 14.93 -7.04 17.70
CA ILE A 84 15.12 -8.46 17.39
C ILE A 84 16.54 -8.74 16.91
N ASN A 85 17.10 -7.89 16.03
CA ASN A 85 18.46 -8.07 15.55
C ASN A 85 19.49 -7.94 16.69
N ALA A 86 19.22 -7.08 17.68
CA ALA A 86 20.03 -6.98 18.89
C ALA A 86 19.97 -8.28 19.71
N TYR A 87 18.76 -8.82 19.94
CA TYR A 87 18.60 -10.10 20.64
C TYR A 87 19.26 -11.27 19.91
N VAL A 88 19.15 -11.34 18.58
CA VAL A 88 19.82 -12.35 17.76
C VAL A 88 21.33 -12.27 17.95
N LYS A 89 21.91 -11.07 17.91
CA LYS A 89 23.35 -10.85 18.08
C LYS A 89 23.83 -11.21 19.49
N GLU A 90 23.08 -10.83 20.52
CA GLU A 90 23.40 -11.18 21.90
C GLU A 90 23.32 -12.69 22.11
N THR A 91 22.27 -13.34 21.60
CA THR A 91 22.07 -14.79 21.67
C THR A 91 23.21 -15.53 20.97
N GLN A 92 23.62 -15.07 19.78
CA GLN A 92 24.75 -15.62 19.04
C GLN A 92 26.04 -15.56 19.87
N THR A 93 26.29 -14.41 20.50
CA THR A 93 27.49 -14.21 21.34
C THR A 93 27.51 -15.17 22.53
N LYS A 94 26.38 -15.31 23.25
CA LYS A 94 26.28 -16.25 24.39
C LYS A 94 26.41 -17.72 23.95
N ILE A 95 25.87 -18.10 22.79
CA ILE A 95 26.04 -19.44 22.23
C ILE A 95 27.51 -19.71 21.89
N ASP A 96 28.22 -18.74 21.29
CA ASP A 96 29.63 -18.90 20.95
C ASP A 96 30.52 -18.98 22.21
N ASP A 97 30.19 -18.26 23.27
CA ASP A 97 30.89 -18.34 24.55
C ASP A 97 30.61 -19.66 25.29
N LEU A 98 29.39 -20.19 25.19
CA LEU A 98 29.05 -21.55 25.61
C LEU A 98 29.89 -22.60 24.85
N GLU A 99 30.04 -22.47 23.53
CA GLU A 99 30.90 -23.36 22.73
C GLU A 99 32.36 -23.30 23.17
N LYS A 100 32.89 -22.10 23.45
CA LYS A 100 34.28 -21.93 23.94
C LYS A 100 34.47 -22.57 25.31
N THR A 101 33.56 -22.29 26.25
CA THR A 101 33.61 -22.82 27.62
C THR A 101 33.51 -24.35 27.63
N LEU A 102 32.67 -24.91 26.75
CA LEU A 102 32.54 -26.35 26.57
C LEU A 102 33.84 -27.00 26.08
N LYS A 103 34.58 -26.37 25.15
CA LYS A 103 35.85 -26.88 24.63
C LYS A 103 36.94 -26.98 25.70
N THR A 104 36.86 -26.14 26.73
CA THR A 104 37.83 -26.11 27.84
C THR A 104 37.43 -26.99 29.02
N SER A 105 36.18 -27.45 29.10
CA SER A 105 35.65 -28.25 30.22
C SER A 105 35.76 -29.77 29.95
N LYS A 106 36.08 -30.57 30.98
CA LYS A 106 36.25 -32.03 30.89
C LYS A 106 34.98 -32.83 31.23
N ALA A 107 34.06 -32.34 32.07
CA ALA A 107 32.79 -33.02 32.37
C ALA A 107 31.61 -32.61 31.48
N ASN A 108 30.70 -33.57 31.26
CA ASN A 108 29.40 -33.42 30.59
C ASN A 108 29.42 -32.80 29.18
N ALA A 109 30.58 -32.81 28.53
CA ALA A 109 30.80 -32.24 27.19
C ALA A 109 29.77 -32.71 26.15
N ASN A 110 29.37 -33.99 26.20
CA ASN A 110 28.45 -34.57 25.22
C ASN A 110 26.99 -34.10 25.36
N ALA A 111 26.52 -33.81 26.58
CA ALA A 111 25.14 -33.37 26.80
C ALA A 111 24.96 -31.90 26.40
N PHE A 112 25.84 -31.02 26.88
CA PHE A 112 25.82 -29.61 26.52
C PHE A 112 26.15 -29.37 25.05
N SER A 113 27.05 -30.16 24.43
CA SER A 113 27.35 -30.03 23.00
C SER A 113 26.12 -30.18 22.12
N LYS A 114 25.26 -31.17 22.40
CA LYS A 114 24.03 -31.39 21.62
C LYS A 114 23.06 -30.22 21.77
N THR A 115 22.88 -29.72 22.99
CA THR A 115 22.00 -28.58 23.25
C THR A 115 22.50 -27.32 22.57
N ILE A 116 23.79 -27.00 22.68
CA ILE A 116 24.39 -25.81 22.05
C ILE A 116 24.27 -25.90 20.52
N LYS A 117 24.55 -27.06 19.91
CA LYS A 117 24.35 -27.27 18.47
C LYS A 117 22.91 -27.05 18.05
N LYS A 118 21.94 -27.54 18.85
CA LYS A 118 20.52 -27.33 18.58
C LYS A 118 20.16 -25.84 18.67
N LEU A 119 20.56 -25.15 19.73
CA LEU A 119 20.30 -23.71 19.90
C LEU A 119 20.89 -22.88 18.76
N LYS A 120 22.07 -23.26 18.26
CA LYS A 120 22.70 -22.61 17.11
C LYS A 120 21.91 -22.81 15.83
N ALA A 121 21.45 -24.04 15.56
CA ALA A 121 20.60 -24.34 14.41
C ALA A 121 19.23 -23.65 14.50
N ASP A 122 18.64 -23.60 15.69
CA ASP A 122 17.38 -22.90 15.95
C ASP A 122 17.57 -21.39 15.71
N LEU A 123 18.64 -20.78 16.23
CA LEU A 123 18.96 -19.37 16.00
C LEU A 123 19.21 -19.05 14.52
N GLU A 124 19.91 -19.92 13.80
CA GLU A 124 20.11 -19.77 12.36
C GLU A 124 18.78 -19.76 11.60
N THR A 125 17.89 -20.70 11.91
CA THR A 125 16.55 -20.78 11.32
C THR A 125 15.75 -19.50 11.59
N LYS A 126 15.72 -19.04 12.85
CA LYS A 126 15.02 -17.81 13.22
C LYS A 126 15.60 -16.59 12.49
N THR A 127 16.93 -16.53 12.35
CA THR A 127 17.63 -15.45 11.64
C THR A 127 17.25 -15.42 10.15
N GLN A 128 17.14 -16.59 9.51
CA GLN A 128 16.69 -16.67 8.11
C GLN A 128 15.24 -16.20 7.95
N GLU A 129 14.34 -16.59 8.85
CA GLU A 129 12.95 -16.14 8.82
C GLU A 129 12.82 -14.62 9.03
N ILE A 130 13.62 -14.07 9.94
CA ILE A 130 13.72 -12.62 10.17
C ILE A 130 14.16 -11.89 8.89
N ALA A 131 15.17 -12.40 8.18
CA ALA A 131 15.62 -11.83 6.92
C ALA A 131 14.51 -11.89 5.85
N ALA A 132 13.77 -13.00 5.77
CA ALA A 132 12.65 -13.14 4.85
C ALA A 132 11.49 -12.17 5.16
N LEU A 133 11.25 -11.87 6.43
CA LEU A 133 10.26 -10.85 6.83
C LEU A 133 10.73 -9.44 6.44
N GLN A 134 12.02 -9.13 6.61
CA GLN A 134 12.58 -7.84 6.21
C GLN A 134 12.43 -7.61 4.70
N GLU A 135 12.77 -8.62 3.90
CA GLU A 135 12.62 -8.56 2.44
C GLU A 135 11.15 -8.35 2.03
N GLN A 136 10.22 -9.04 2.68
CA GLN A 136 8.78 -8.86 2.42
C GLN A 136 8.31 -7.44 2.72
N VAL A 137 8.74 -6.85 3.84
CA VAL A 137 8.36 -5.47 4.19
C VAL A 137 8.95 -4.47 3.20
N ASP A 138 10.19 -4.65 2.77
CA ASP A 138 10.79 -3.77 1.77
C ASP A 138 10.09 -3.89 0.40
N ARG A 139 9.66 -5.09 0.01
CA ARG A 139 8.81 -5.29 -1.18
C ARG A 139 7.49 -4.54 -1.05
N TYR A 140 6.74 -4.75 0.04
CA TYR A 140 5.45 -4.07 0.24
C TYR A 140 5.59 -2.56 0.32
N ARG A 141 6.69 -2.05 0.90
CA ARG A 141 6.98 -0.61 0.90
C ARG A 141 7.12 -0.07 -0.53
N ASN A 142 7.89 -0.75 -1.38
CA ASN A 142 8.09 -0.33 -2.76
C ASN A 142 6.79 -0.42 -3.58
N GLU A 143 6.03 -1.50 -3.41
CA GLU A 143 4.72 -1.66 -4.05
C GLU A 143 3.75 -0.55 -3.63
N ASN A 144 3.67 -0.25 -2.33
CA ASN A 144 2.82 0.83 -1.82
C ASN A 144 3.24 2.21 -2.37
N GLN A 145 4.54 2.49 -2.48
CA GLN A 145 5.02 3.75 -3.06
C GLN A 145 4.66 3.88 -4.55
N ASN A 146 4.76 2.78 -5.30
CA ASN A 146 4.35 2.73 -6.71
C ASN A 146 2.84 2.92 -6.85
N LEU A 147 2.04 2.29 -5.98
CA LEU A 147 0.59 2.46 -5.94
C LEU A 147 0.20 3.90 -5.63
N ILE A 148 0.81 4.54 -4.63
CA ILE A 148 0.58 5.96 -4.31
C ILE A 148 0.84 6.84 -5.54
N THR A 149 1.95 6.59 -6.24
CA THR A 149 2.30 7.35 -7.45
C THR A 149 1.28 7.13 -8.56
N THR A 150 0.85 5.89 -8.77
CA THR A 150 -0.14 5.53 -9.79
C THR A 150 -1.49 6.15 -9.51
N VAL A 151 -1.97 6.09 -8.26
CA VAL A 151 -3.22 6.72 -7.83
C VAL A 151 -3.15 8.23 -8.04
N GLY A 152 -2.04 8.87 -7.66
CA GLY A 152 -1.87 10.32 -7.88
C GLY A 152 -1.90 10.72 -9.36
N MET A 153 -1.31 9.91 -10.25
CA MET A 153 -1.43 10.14 -11.71
C MET A 153 -2.86 9.96 -12.22
N GLN A 154 -3.58 8.94 -11.72
CA GLN A 154 -4.98 8.71 -12.10
C GLN A 154 -5.90 9.83 -11.60
N GLU A 155 -5.68 10.36 -10.40
CA GLU A 155 -6.43 11.50 -9.87
C GLU A 155 -6.21 12.77 -10.71
N ALA A 156 -4.98 13.02 -11.14
CA ALA A 156 -4.67 14.13 -12.05
C ALA A 156 -5.35 13.94 -13.41
N GLU A 157 -5.26 12.76 -14.01
CA GLU A 157 -5.93 12.46 -15.30
C GLU A 157 -7.46 12.60 -15.19
N LEU A 158 -8.06 12.13 -14.10
CA LEU A 158 -9.50 12.28 -13.87
C LEU A 158 -9.90 13.76 -13.76
N THR A 159 -9.09 14.56 -13.08
CA THR A 159 -9.31 16.01 -12.96
C THR A 159 -9.26 16.68 -14.34
N ASP A 160 -8.24 16.38 -15.14
CA ASP A 160 -8.09 16.92 -16.49
C ASP A 160 -9.26 16.53 -17.40
N LYS A 161 -9.67 15.25 -17.38
CA LYS A 161 -10.84 14.78 -18.14
C LYS A 161 -12.13 15.46 -17.69
N SER A 162 -12.29 15.71 -16.39
CA SER A 162 -13.48 16.38 -15.86
C SER A 162 -13.57 17.83 -16.36
N ILE A 163 -12.44 18.54 -16.42
CA ILE A 163 -12.35 19.90 -17.00
C ILE A 163 -12.64 19.87 -18.51
N GLU A 164 -12.11 18.88 -19.23
CA GLU A 164 -12.38 18.71 -20.67
C GLU A 164 -13.88 18.48 -20.93
N ILE A 165 -14.53 17.62 -20.14
CA ILE A 165 -15.97 17.36 -20.24
C ILE A 165 -16.77 18.63 -19.99
N GLU A 166 -16.44 19.41 -18.95
CA GLU A 166 -17.12 20.67 -18.65
C GLU A 166 -16.99 21.66 -19.81
N THR A 167 -15.78 21.81 -20.34
CA THR A 167 -15.49 22.69 -21.49
C THR A 167 -16.32 22.28 -22.71
N LYS A 168 -16.29 21.00 -23.08
CA LYS A 168 -17.08 20.49 -24.22
C LYS A 168 -18.59 20.63 -24.00
N THR A 169 -19.06 20.52 -22.77
CA THR A 169 -20.48 20.72 -22.44
C THR A 169 -20.89 22.17 -22.68
N GLN A 170 -20.04 23.13 -22.31
CA GLN A 170 -20.28 24.55 -22.59
C GLN A 170 -20.22 24.86 -24.09
N GLU A 171 -19.27 24.29 -24.83
CA GLU A 171 -19.17 24.43 -26.29
C GLU A 171 -20.40 23.87 -27.00
N LEU A 172 -20.89 22.70 -26.58
CA LEU A 172 -22.11 22.10 -27.13
C LEU A 172 -23.33 23.01 -26.90
N ALA A 173 -23.49 23.55 -25.68
CA ALA A 173 -24.59 24.47 -25.39
C ALA A 173 -24.54 25.73 -26.27
N LEU A 174 -23.34 26.28 -26.53
CA LEU A 174 -23.17 27.42 -27.42
C LEU A 174 -23.52 27.09 -28.88
N ILE A 175 -23.09 25.92 -29.37
CA ILE A 175 -23.39 25.46 -30.72
C ILE A 175 -24.91 25.24 -30.87
N GLU A 176 -25.55 24.61 -29.90
CA GLU A 176 -27.01 24.40 -29.90
C GLU A 176 -27.77 25.72 -29.96
N ALA A 177 -27.37 26.72 -29.16
CA ALA A 177 -27.97 28.06 -29.21
C ALA A 177 -27.79 28.71 -30.59
N ARG A 178 -26.60 28.62 -31.19
CA ARG A 178 -26.32 29.16 -32.53
C ARG A 178 -27.12 28.45 -33.62
N VAL A 179 -27.29 27.14 -33.53
CA VAL A 179 -28.12 26.37 -34.47
C VAL A 179 -29.57 26.82 -34.37
N GLN A 180 -30.11 26.99 -33.16
CA GLN A 180 -31.47 27.50 -32.96
C GLN A 180 -31.63 28.90 -33.55
N GLU A 181 -30.66 29.80 -33.33
CA GLU A 181 -30.67 31.14 -33.90
C GLU A 181 -30.70 31.11 -35.43
N ILE A 182 -29.81 30.33 -36.07
CA ILE A 182 -29.76 30.19 -37.53
C ILE A 182 -31.08 29.61 -38.07
N MET A 183 -31.67 28.63 -37.38
CA MET A 183 -32.97 28.07 -37.77
C MET A 183 -34.09 29.10 -37.71
N ILE A 184 -34.11 29.95 -36.68
CA ILE A 184 -35.08 31.05 -36.57
C ILE A 184 -34.84 32.08 -37.69
N GLN A 185 -33.60 32.52 -37.89
CA GLN A 185 -33.24 33.48 -38.94
C GLN A 185 -33.59 32.97 -40.34
N SER A 186 -33.35 31.68 -40.61
CA SER A 186 -33.71 31.04 -41.88
C SER A 186 -35.22 31.02 -42.09
N LYS A 187 -36.01 30.66 -41.07
CA LYS A 187 -37.48 30.68 -41.14
C LYS A 187 -38.00 32.09 -41.39
N MET A 188 -37.48 33.09 -40.68
CA MET A 188 -37.86 34.49 -40.87
C MET A 188 -37.54 34.97 -42.30
N SER A 189 -36.33 34.68 -42.78
CA SER A 189 -35.90 35.07 -44.14
C SER A 189 -36.76 34.40 -45.21
N GLU A 190 -37.12 33.12 -45.04
CA GLU A 190 -38.00 32.41 -45.95
C GLU A 190 -39.43 32.99 -45.92
N ALA A 191 -39.94 33.31 -44.72
CA ALA A 191 -41.24 33.95 -44.54
C ALA A 191 -41.29 35.32 -45.25
N ASP A 192 -40.26 36.15 -45.06
CA ASP A 192 -40.13 37.46 -45.72
C ASP A 192 -40.04 37.31 -47.25
N ALA A 193 -39.33 36.30 -47.75
CA ALA A 193 -39.25 36.03 -49.18
C ALA A 193 -40.61 35.65 -49.79
N TYR A 194 -41.39 34.79 -49.13
CA TYR A 194 -42.74 34.46 -49.56
C TYR A 194 -43.67 35.67 -49.49
N TYR A 195 -43.57 36.48 -48.44
CA TYR A 195 -44.37 37.69 -48.28
C TYR A 195 -44.08 38.70 -49.40
N ALA A 196 -42.80 38.98 -49.68
CA ALA A 196 -42.39 39.88 -50.75
C ALA A 196 -42.82 39.38 -52.14
N ARG A 197 -42.74 38.06 -52.40
CA ARG A 197 -43.29 37.46 -53.62
C ARG A 197 -44.81 37.64 -53.69
N GLY A 198 -45.52 37.43 -52.58
CA GLY A 198 -46.96 37.68 -52.48
C GLY A 198 -47.33 39.12 -52.84
N GLN A 199 -46.58 40.10 -52.34
CA GLN A 199 -46.76 41.53 -52.66
C GLN A 199 -46.57 41.82 -54.15
N ALA A 200 -45.51 41.26 -54.76
CA ALA A 200 -45.24 41.44 -56.18
C ALA A 200 -46.36 40.84 -57.06
N VAL A 201 -46.87 39.67 -56.68
CA VAL A 201 -47.98 38.99 -57.38
C VAL A 201 -49.30 39.75 -57.21
N GLU A 202 -49.59 40.25 -55.99
CA GLU A 202 -50.75 41.10 -55.72
C GLU A 202 -50.71 42.38 -56.58
N GLU A 203 -49.54 43.03 -56.68
CA GLU A 203 -49.36 44.21 -57.51
C GLU A 203 -49.55 43.90 -59.01
N ALA A 204 -49.04 42.77 -59.49
CA ALA A 204 -49.26 42.31 -60.86
C ALA A 204 -50.76 42.09 -61.16
N ALA A 205 -51.50 41.52 -60.22
CA ALA A 205 -52.95 41.39 -60.33
C ALA A 205 -53.65 42.75 -60.36
N ALA A 206 -53.20 43.72 -59.54
CA ALA A 206 -53.73 45.08 -59.54
C ALA A 206 -53.53 45.79 -60.89
N ARG A 207 -52.37 45.58 -61.54
CA ARG A 207 -52.05 46.12 -62.87
C ARG A 207 -52.85 45.48 -64.01
N THR A 208 -53.44 44.30 -63.80
CA THR A 208 -54.26 43.62 -64.81
C THR A 208 -55.68 44.22 -64.89
N LYS A 209 -55.97 45.01 -65.94
CA LYS A 209 -57.24 45.75 -66.09
C LYS A 209 -58.32 45.04 -66.91
N LEU A 210 -57.94 44.28 -67.94
CA LEU A 210 -58.86 43.80 -68.98
C LEU A 210 -59.10 42.27 -68.99
N ALA A 211 -58.60 41.55 -67.97
CA ALA A 211 -58.76 40.10 -67.85
C ALA A 211 -59.17 39.68 -66.43
N PRO A 212 -60.47 39.76 -66.08
CA PRO A 212 -60.95 39.53 -64.72
C PRO A 212 -60.66 38.13 -64.16
N ARG A 213 -60.74 37.09 -65.02
CA ARG A 213 -60.45 35.70 -64.61
C ARG A 213 -58.97 35.52 -64.23
N LYS A 214 -58.06 36.00 -65.08
CA LYS A 214 -56.62 35.98 -64.81
C LYS A 214 -56.27 36.77 -63.56
N LYS A 215 -56.91 37.94 -63.37
CA LYS A 215 -56.74 38.74 -62.14
C LYS A 215 -57.12 37.95 -60.88
N LYS A 216 -58.25 37.23 -60.88
CA LYS A 216 -58.65 36.38 -59.74
C LYS A 216 -57.69 35.21 -59.51
N GLU A 217 -57.16 34.61 -60.57
CA GLU A 217 -56.15 33.54 -60.45
C GLU A 217 -54.84 34.07 -59.84
N THR A 218 -54.34 35.22 -60.30
CA THR A 218 -53.14 35.86 -59.75
C THR A 218 -53.37 36.31 -58.29
N LEU A 219 -54.57 36.78 -57.93
CA LEU A 219 -54.90 37.08 -56.53
C LEU A 219 -54.93 35.82 -55.64
N ARG A 220 -55.39 34.67 -56.15
CA ARG A 220 -55.30 33.39 -55.41
C ARG A 220 -53.85 32.97 -55.19
N GLU A 221 -53.00 33.13 -56.20
CA GLU A 221 -51.58 32.84 -56.08
C GLU A 221 -50.90 33.72 -55.01
N ALA A 222 -51.22 35.02 -54.97
CA ALA A 222 -50.75 35.91 -53.90
C ALA A 222 -51.21 35.46 -52.51
N VAL A 223 -52.48 35.05 -52.36
CA VAL A 223 -53.02 34.52 -51.10
C VAL A 223 -52.27 33.25 -50.65
N GLU A 224 -51.97 32.33 -51.56
CA GLU A 224 -51.21 31.11 -51.22
C GLU A 224 -49.77 31.42 -50.78
N LEU A 225 -49.12 32.41 -51.40
CA LEU A 225 -47.80 32.89 -50.99
C LEU A 225 -47.84 33.54 -49.59
N TYR A 226 -48.88 34.34 -49.31
CA TYR A 226 -49.07 34.90 -47.97
C TYR A 226 -49.40 33.82 -46.93
N LYS A 227 -50.18 32.79 -47.26
CA LYS A 227 -50.43 31.65 -46.36
C LYS A 227 -49.14 30.90 -46.01
N LYS A 228 -48.24 30.73 -46.98
CA LYS A 228 -46.90 30.16 -46.74
C LYS A 228 -46.06 31.06 -45.82
N ALA A 229 -46.03 32.37 -46.07
CA ALA A 229 -45.35 33.33 -45.19
C ALA A 229 -45.91 33.29 -43.75
N LEU A 230 -47.24 33.25 -43.61
CA LEU A 230 -47.92 33.15 -42.31
C LEU A 230 -47.57 31.85 -41.59
N SER A 231 -47.55 30.72 -42.29
CA SER A 231 -47.19 29.42 -41.72
C SER A 231 -45.76 29.37 -41.17
N LEU A 232 -44.88 30.25 -41.66
CA LEU A 232 -43.50 30.42 -41.19
C LEU A 232 -43.36 31.52 -40.12
N GLY A 233 -44.46 32.16 -39.71
CA GLY A 233 -44.50 33.12 -38.59
C GLY A 233 -44.63 34.59 -38.98
N LYS A 234 -44.79 34.93 -40.27
CA LYS A 234 -45.01 36.32 -40.72
C LYS A 234 -46.46 36.75 -40.48
N THR A 235 -46.74 37.30 -39.30
CA THR A 235 -48.11 37.64 -38.88
C THR A 235 -48.74 38.73 -39.74
N GLU A 236 -47.96 39.63 -40.33
CA GLU A 236 -48.44 40.69 -41.24
C GLU A 236 -49.10 40.12 -42.51
N ALA A 237 -48.84 38.84 -42.84
CA ALA A 237 -49.49 38.13 -43.94
C ALA A 237 -50.99 37.91 -43.69
N GLN A 238 -51.42 37.79 -42.43
CA GLN A 238 -52.80 37.52 -42.08
C GLN A 238 -53.75 38.61 -42.59
N GLU A 239 -53.39 39.88 -42.41
CA GLU A 239 -54.20 41.01 -42.87
C GLU A 239 -54.35 41.02 -44.40
N ARG A 240 -53.26 40.68 -45.12
CA ARG A 240 -53.27 40.60 -46.59
C ARG A 240 -54.13 39.45 -47.09
N ILE A 241 -54.05 38.28 -46.45
CA ILE A 241 -54.89 37.12 -46.77
C ILE A 241 -56.36 37.51 -46.65
N THR A 242 -56.76 38.04 -45.50
CA THR A 242 -58.16 38.42 -45.24
C THR A 242 -58.65 39.49 -46.23
N ALA A 243 -57.82 40.50 -46.53
CA ALA A 243 -58.17 41.55 -47.48
C ALA A 243 -58.33 41.04 -48.92
N LEU A 244 -57.53 40.06 -49.35
CA LEU A 244 -57.58 39.52 -50.71
C LEU A 244 -58.66 38.45 -50.87
N GLU A 245 -58.90 37.62 -49.87
CA GLU A 245 -59.98 36.63 -49.87
C GLU A 245 -61.36 37.31 -50.01
N SER A 246 -61.55 38.50 -49.45
CA SER A 246 -62.78 39.30 -49.64
C SER A 246 -63.01 39.80 -51.08
N LYS A 247 -61.98 39.76 -51.94
CA LYS A 247 -62.01 40.28 -53.33
C LYS A 247 -62.07 39.18 -54.39
N LEU A 248 -61.94 37.92 -53.98
CA LEU A 248 -61.93 36.73 -54.84
C LEU A 248 -63.36 36.24 -55.13
#